data_AF-A0A2N0QMM2-F1
#
_entry.id   AF-A0A2N0QMM2-F1
#
_cell.length_a   1.000
_cell.length_b   1.000
_cell.length_c   1.000
_cell.angle_alpha   90.00
_cell.angle_beta   90.00
_cell.angle_gamma   90.00
#
_symmetry.space_group_name_H-M   'P 1'
#
loop_
_entity.id
_entity.type
_entity.pdbx_description
1 polymer ?
#
loop_
_entity_poly.entity_id
_entity_poly.type
_entity_poly.pdbx_seq_one_letter_code
_entity_poly.pdbx_strand_id
1 'polypeptide(L)'
;MGAIIIRIFKTEEKEHPNFILQLIRQPNQILGYSERLNIINRCFDINKLNTMMTTLTCDTFQQEFFSKLDLTTLVNCFNSAIGALYNNNIQPLQRIASIALLKEFAKKFWDLLIENKKDYIKPLTYKLCDVIDFDGTSLVEQLNTTMKLTHPLINAFKLYLLRELLSKLHVIRASREWRYNENQISVYFIKKINLLTTIPENFRANLLKIMTNTQSLLRVNNGITNSELLMKSVIAHVIGLHILLDSNTTPLSMYMHNIEDAQNTFVLTCQSDIESSVFNAIAARDNVSRYSCKCGYKYLIGEC
;
A
#
# COMPACT_ATOMS: atom_id res chain seq x y z
N MET A 1 5.61 19.05 13.44
CA MET A 1 4.60 19.25 12.38
C MET A 1 3.30 18.48 12.64
N GLY A 2 3.34 17.15 12.82
CA GLY A 2 2.11 16.33 12.99
C GLY A 2 1.17 16.80 14.12
N ALA A 3 1.70 17.13 15.30
CA ALA A 3 0.90 17.65 16.41
C ALA A 3 0.13 18.94 16.08
N ILE A 4 0.66 19.79 15.19
CA ILE A 4 0.01 21.03 14.78
C ILE A 4 -1.16 20.72 13.84
N ILE A 5 -0.93 19.87 12.84
CA ILE A 5 -1.95 19.42 11.88
C ILE A 5 -3.13 18.74 12.62
N ILE A 6 -2.82 17.84 13.56
CA ILE A 6 -3.83 17.18 14.39
C ILE A 6 -4.66 18.21 15.17
N ARG A 7 -4.02 19.20 15.79
CA ARG A 7 -4.73 20.25 16.54
C ARG A 7 -5.65 21.05 15.62
N ILE A 8 -5.19 21.44 14.43
CA ILE A 8 -6.00 22.16 13.46
C ILE A 8 -7.26 21.37 13.11
N PHE A 9 -7.11 20.10 12.70
CA PHE A 9 -8.27 19.29 12.33
C PHE A 9 -9.17 18.92 13.50
N LYS A 10 -8.64 18.82 14.73
CA LYS A 10 -9.47 18.67 15.93
C LYS A 10 -10.26 19.93 16.25
N THR A 11 -9.75 21.12 15.92
CA THR A 11 -10.53 22.35 16.00
C THR A 11 -11.61 22.37 14.92
N GLU A 12 -11.30 21.97 13.68
CA GLU A 12 -12.29 21.84 12.61
C GLU A 12 -13.42 20.87 12.98
N GLU A 13 -13.12 19.73 13.59
CA GLU A 13 -14.16 18.77 14.02
C GLU A 13 -15.08 19.33 15.11
N LYS A 14 -14.59 20.25 15.95
CA LYS A 14 -15.42 20.93 16.95
C LYS A 14 -16.32 21.99 16.34
N GLU A 15 -15.80 22.74 15.37
CA GLU A 15 -16.52 23.83 14.69
C GLU A 15 -17.49 23.27 13.62
N HIS A 16 -17.10 22.18 12.96
CA HIS A 16 -17.82 21.51 11.89
C HIS A 16 -17.84 19.98 12.14
N PRO A 17 -18.79 19.48 12.93
CA PRO A 17 -18.88 18.05 13.23
C PRO A 17 -19.00 17.19 11.98
N ASN A 18 -18.27 16.08 11.95
CA ASN A 18 -18.16 15.16 10.83
C ASN A 18 -17.63 15.81 9.53
N PHE A 19 -16.84 16.89 9.62
CA PHE A 19 -16.27 17.54 8.43
C PHE A 19 -15.54 16.53 7.54
N ILE A 20 -14.93 15.49 8.13
CA ILE A 20 -14.16 14.51 7.37
C ILE A 20 -15.03 13.67 6.41
N LEU A 21 -16.28 13.37 6.79
CA LEU A 21 -17.23 12.67 5.93
C LEU A 21 -17.82 13.62 4.88
N GLN A 22 -18.06 14.88 5.28
CA GLN A 22 -18.50 15.93 4.36
C GLN A 22 -17.42 16.24 3.31
N LEU A 23 -16.15 16.21 3.68
CA LEU A 23 -15.03 16.42 2.77
C LEU A 23 -14.98 15.38 1.65
N ILE A 24 -15.44 14.15 1.91
CA ILE A 24 -15.53 13.09 0.90
C ILE A 24 -16.78 13.26 0.03
N ARG A 25 -17.94 13.51 0.64
CA ARG A 25 -19.25 13.51 -0.04
C ARG A 25 -19.62 14.83 -0.70
N GLN A 26 -19.29 15.95 -0.05
CA GLN A 26 -19.70 17.32 -0.39
C GLN A 26 -18.51 18.29 -0.21
N PRO A 27 -17.38 18.06 -0.90
CA PRO A 27 -16.13 18.81 -0.69
C PRO A 27 -16.30 20.32 -0.88
N ASN A 28 -17.02 20.74 -1.94
CA ASN A 28 -17.19 22.16 -2.27
C ASN A 28 -18.00 22.90 -1.19
N GLN A 29 -18.93 22.21 -0.53
CA GLN A 29 -19.75 22.80 0.52
C GLN A 29 -18.92 23.04 1.78
N ILE A 30 -18.22 22.02 2.28
CA ILE A 30 -17.42 22.16 3.51
C ILE A 30 -16.21 23.10 3.32
N LEU A 31 -15.59 23.09 2.14
CA LEU A 31 -14.52 24.05 1.80
C LEU A 31 -15.05 25.47 1.56
N GLY A 32 -16.35 25.62 1.28
CA GLY A 32 -17.02 26.91 1.24
C GLY A 32 -17.32 27.47 2.63
N TYR A 33 -17.63 26.61 3.60
CA TYR A 33 -17.95 27.01 4.98
C TYR A 33 -16.72 27.20 5.87
N SER A 34 -15.69 26.35 5.72
CA SER A 34 -14.45 26.47 6.49
C SER A 34 -13.35 27.10 5.65
N GLU A 35 -13.08 28.38 5.92
CA GLU A 35 -11.96 29.10 5.31
C GLU A 35 -10.62 28.42 5.61
N ARG A 36 -10.46 27.89 6.83
CA ARG A 36 -9.24 27.19 7.25
C ARG A 36 -9.02 25.91 6.43
N LEU A 37 -10.05 25.09 6.24
CA LEU A 37 -9.96 23.91 5.37
C LEU A 37 -9.71 24.29 3.91
N ASN A 38 -10.29 25.37 3.42
CA ASN A 38 -10.06 25.87 2.07
C ASN A 38 -8.60 26.32 1.86
N ILE A 39 -8.03 27.04 2.83
CA ILE A 39 -6.61 27.43 2.81
C ILE A 39 -5.73 26.18 2.77
N ILE A 40 -5.97 25.20 3.66
CA ILE A 40 -5.21 23.95 3.67
C ILE A 40 -5.35 23.21 2.34
N ASN A 41 -6.55 23.15 1.77
CA ASN A 41 -6.81 22.52 0.48
C ASN A 41 -5.95 23.11 -0.64
N ARG A 42 -5.83 24.44 -0.67
CA ARG A 42 -5.01 25.16 -1.66
C ARG A 42 -3.50 24.97 -1.47
N CYS A 43 -3.06 24.53 -0.29
CA CYS A 43 -1.64 24.19 -0.07
C CYS A 43 -1.22 22.89 -0.75
N PHE A 44 -2.17 22.06 -1.22
CA PHE A 44 -1.88 20.81 -1.89
C PHE A 44 -2.07 20.94 -3.40
N ASP A 45 -1.08 20.49 -4.17
CA ASP A 45 -1.20 20.30 -5.62
C ASP A 45 -1.77 18.91 -5.89
N ILE A 46 -2.93 18.84 -6.55
CA ILE A 46 -3.60 17.58 -6.85
C ILE A 46 -2.79 16.65 -7.74
N ASN A 47 -1.90 17.21 -8.56
CA ASN A 47 -1.04 16.46 -9.47
C ASN A 47 0.25 15.99 -8.77
N LYS A 48 0.53 16.47 -7.56
CA LYS A 48 1.75 16.17 -6.78
C LYS A 48 1.42 15.84 -5.32
N LEU A 49 0.55 14.86 -5.12
CA LEU A 49 0.16 14.36 -3.80
C LEU A 49 1.19 13.42 -3.15
N ASN A 50 2.36 13.22 -3.75
CA ASN A 50 3.43 12.37 -3.22
C ASN A 50 4.40 13.12 -2.28
N THR A 51 3.90 14.14 -1.56
CA THR A 51 4.71 14.91 -0.61
C THR A 51 4.61 14.34 0.81
N MET A 52 5.64 14.59 1.62
CA MET A 52 5.63 14.24 3.05
C MET A 52 4.42 14.84 3.79
N MET A 53 4.01 16.06 3.41
CA MET A 53 2.85 16.72 4.02
C MET A 53 1.56 15.98 3.67
N THR A 54 1.39 15.56 2.42
CA THR A 54 0.23 14.77 2.00
C THR A 54 0.14 13.46 2.75
N THR A 55 1.27 12.75 2.89
CA THR A 55 1.32 11.51 3.68
C THR A 55 0.94 11.75 5.14
N LEU A 56 1.52 12.78 5.77
CA LEU A 56 1.23 13.13 7.16
C LEU A 56 -0.24 13.49 7.38
N THR A 57 -0.86 14.24 6.47
CA THR A 57 -2.29 14.56 6.51
C THR A 57 -3.17 13.32 6.31
N CYS A 58 -2.83 12.46 5.34
CA CYS A 58 -3.53 11.20 5.12
C CYS A 58 -3.50 10.32 6.37
N ASP A 59 -2.34 10.14 6.99
CA ASP A 59 -2.17 9.29 8.17
C ASP A 59 -2.88 9.90 9.38
N THR A 60 -2.87 11.22 9.51
CA THR A 60 -3.64 11.95 10.54
C THR A 60 -5.15 11.69 10.38
N PHE A 61 -5.69 11.83 9.17
CA PHE A 61 -7.10 11.54 8.89
C PHE A 61 -7.46 10.09 9.21
N GLN A 62 -6.62 9.14 8.80
CA GLN A 62 -6.84 7.72 9.07
C GLN A 62 -6.85 7.45 10.58
N GLN A 63 -5.81 7.84 11.30
CA GLN A 63 -5.58 7.45 12.69
C GLN A 63 -6.47 8.20 13.67
N GLU A 64 -6.69 9.50 13.48
CA GLU A 64 -7.40 10.33 14.44
C GLU A 64 -8.91 10.43 14.19
N PHE A 65 -9.37 10.16 12.96
CA PHE A 65 -10.77 10.34 12.57
C PHE A 65 -11.40 9.03 12.09
N PHE A 66 -10.91 8.46 10.98
CA PHE A 66 -11.56 7.29 10.38
C PHE A 66 -11.44 6.02 11.22
N SER A 67 -10.35 5.83 11.98
CA SER A 67 -10.15 4.65 12.84
C SER A 67 -11.26 4.46 13.88
N LYS A 68 -11.92 5.56 14.27
CA LYS A 68 -13.00 5.61 15.27
C LYS A 68 -14.36 5.26 14.69
N LEU A 69 -14.51 5.25 13.37
CA LEU A 69 -15.77 4.94 12.70
C LEU A 69 -16.00 3.44 12.62
N ASP A 70 -17.25 3.02 12.58
CA ASP A 70 -17.61 1.63 12.29
C ASP A 70 -17.49 1.32 10.78
N LEU A 71 -17.53 0.03 10.44
CA LEU A 71 -17.42 -0.39 9.04
C LEU A 71 -18.61 0.12 8.21
N THR A 72 -19.81 0.17 8.79
CA THR A 72 -21.03 0.69 8.16
C THR A 72 -20.87 2.11 7.64
N THR A 73 -20.31 3.01 8.45
CA THR A 73 -20.05 4.40 8.06
C THR A 73 -19.04 4.49 6.92
N LEU A 74 -18.00 3.65 6.96
CA LEU A 74 -16.98 3.59 5.90
C LEU A 74 -17.57 3.05 4.58
N VAL A 75 -18.39 2.00 4.65
CA VAL A 75 -19.12 1.44 3.49
C VAL A 75 -20.01 2.50 2.86
N ASN A 76 -20.73 3.28 3.67
CA ASN A 76 -21.59 4.35 3.18
C ASN A 76 -20.82 5.49 2.49
N CYS A 77 -19.49 5.57 2.63
CA CYS A 77 -18.65 6.55 1.94
C CYS A 77 -17.81 5.94 0.82
N PHE A 78 -17.83 4.61 0.66
CA PHE A 78 -16.95 3.87 -0.22
C PHE A 78 -17.00 4.37 -1.67
N ASN A 79 -18.20 4.45 -2.26
CA ASN A 79 -18.36 4.89 -3.65
C ASN A 79 -17.87 6.34 -3.87
N SER A 80 -18.16 7.26 -2.95
CA SER A 80 -17.67 8.64 -3.03
C SER A 80 -16.15 8.69 -2.96
N ALA A 81 -15.54 7.90 -2.07
CA ALA A 81 -14.09 7.82 -1.94
C ALA A 81 -13.42 7.21 -3.17
N ILE A 82 -14.01 6.15 -3.74
CA ILE A 82 -13.56 5.54 -4.99
C ILE A 82 -13.67 6.54 -6.15
N GLY A 83 -14.78 7.27 -6.26
CA GLY A 83 -14.94 8.36 -7.23
C GLY A 83 -13.84 9.42 -7.13
N ALA A 84 -13.45 9.80 -5.92
CA ALA A 84 -12.38 10.78 -5.70
C ALA A 84 -11.00 10.30 -6.18
N LEU A 85 -10.79 9.00 -6.36
CA LEU A 85 -9.51 8.45 -6.85
C LEU A 85 -9.35 8.58 -8.37
N TYR A 86 -10.42 8.52 -9.17
CA TYR A 86 -10.31 8.51 -10.63
C TYR A 86 -10.99 9.69 -11.34
N ASN A 87 -11.82 10.48 -10.64
CA ASN A 87 -12.41 11.68 -11.23
C ASN A 87 -11.38 12.81 -11.35
N ASN A 88 -11.50 13.59 -12.44
CA ASN A 88 -10.61 14.72 -12.72
C ASN A 88 -10.98 16.00 -11.97
N ASN A 89 -12.27 16.22 -11.68
CA ASN A 89 -12.75 17.42 -11.00
C ASN A 89 -12.95 17.16 -9.50
N ILE A 90 -11.84 17.06 -8.77
CA ILE A 90 -11.85 16.77 -7.33
C ILE A 90 -10.94 17.73 -6.58
N GLN A 91 -11.17 17.85 -5.27
CA GLN A 91 -10.36 18.72 -4.42
C GLN A 91 -9.17 17.94 -3.83
N PRO A 92 -7.98 18.56 -3.67
CA PRO A 92 -6.83 17.93 -3.03
C PRO A 92 -7.14 17.24 -1.70
N LEU A 93 -7.76 17.96 -0.76
CA LEU A 93 -8.12 17.40 0.53
C LEU A 93 -9.17 16.30 0.44
N GLN A 94 -10.11 16.37 -0.53
CA GLN A 94 -11.08 15.30 -0.77
C GLN A 94 -10.35 14.01 -1.16
N ARG A 95 -9.37 14.08 -2.07
CA ARG A 95 -8.62 12.89 -2.49
C ARG A 95 -7.78 12.32 -1.35
N ILE A 96 -7.12 13.18 -0.56
CA ILE A 96 -6.34 12.75 0.61
C ILE A 96 -7.23 12.06 1.64
N ALA A 97 -8.38 12.66 1.97
CA ALA A 97 -9.35 12.07 2.90
C ALA A 97 -9.93 10.75 2.36
N SER A 98 -10.20 10.68 1.07
CA SER A 98 -10.71 9.46 0.42
C SER A 98 -9.69 8.32 0.48
N ILE A 99 -8.40 8.60 0.25
CA ILE A 99 -7.33 7.61 0.42
C ILE A 99 -7.27 7.14 1.88
N ALA A 100 -7.30 8.05 2.85
CA ALA A 100 -7.28 7.72 4.27
C ALA A 100 -8.49 6.86 4.69
N LEU A 101 -9.69 7.18 4.19
CA LEU A 101 -10.90 6.38 4.42
C LEU A 101 -10.75 4.97 3.83
N LEU A 102 -10.27 4.85 2.60
CA LEU A 102 -10.10 3.57 1.93
C LEU A 102 -9.05 2.67 2.62
N LYS A 103 -7.99 3.27 3.17
CA LYS A 103 -7.02 2.55 4.02
C LYS A 103 -7.69 1.95 5.26
N GLU A 104 -8.50 2.74 5.96
CA GLU A 104 -9.20 2.24 7.16
C GLU A 104 -10.30 1.24 6.82
N PHE A 105 -11.03 1.47 5.73
CA PHE A 105 -11.99 0.53 5.18
C PHE A 105 -11.34 -0.83 4.93
N ALA A 106 -10.21 -0.87 4.22
CA ALA A 106 -9.49 -2.11 3.92
C ALA A 106 -9.13 -2.88 5.21
N LYS A 107 -8.63 -2.16 6.22
CA LYS A 107 -8.29 -2.75 7.52
C LYS A 107 -9.51 -3.39 8.18
N LYS A 108 -10.59 -2.63 8.39
CA LYS A 108 -11.81 -3.11 9.06
C LYS A 108 -12.56 -4.17 8.27
N PHE A 109 -12.56 -4.07 6.94
CA PHE A 109 -13.12 -5.08 6.04
C PHE A 109 -12.43 -6.43 6.23
N TRP A 110 -11.10 -6.46 6.27
CA TRP A 110 -10.37 -7.69 6.52
C TRP A 110 -10.50 -8.20 7.96
N ASP A 111 -10.54 -7.31 8.95
CA ASP A 111 -10.80 -7.69 10.34
C ASP A 111 -12.14 -8.42 10.46
N LEU A 112 -13.21 -7.90 9.85
CA LEU A 112 -14.52 -8.56 9.83
C LEU A 112 -14.45 -9.97 9.21
N LEU A 113 -13.83 -10.11 8.03
CA LEU A 113 -13.80 -11.38 7.31
C LEU A 113 -12.94 -12.45 7.99
N ILE A 114 -11.88 -12.02 8.69
CA ILE A 114 -10.92 -12.91 9.34
C ILE A 114 -11.35 -13.24 10.78
N GLU A 115 -11.71 -12.25 11.59
CA GLU A 115 -11.93 -12.41 13.04
C GLU A 115 -13.23 -13.12 13.41
N ASN A 116 -14.18 -13.32 12.50
CA ASN A 116 -15.50 -13.82 12.90
C ASN A 116 -15.43 -15.27 13.44
N LYS A 117 -15.48 -15.40 14.78
CA LYS A 117 -15.21 -16.62 15.56
C LYS A 117 -16.37 -17.62 15.59
N LYS A 118 -17.57 -17.25 15.10
CA LYS A 118 -18.82 -17.96 15.41
C LYS A 118 -19.36 -18.85 14.30
N ASP A 119 -18.93 -18.71 13.04
CA ASP A 119 -19.52 -19.45 11.93
C ASP A 119 -18.46 -19.90 10.90
N TYR A 120 -17.83 -21.04 11.19
CA TYR A 120 -16.78 -21.65 10.38
C TYR A 120 -17.34 -22.52 9.23
N ILE A 121 -18.63 -22.42 8.90
CA ILE A 121 -19.26 -23.30 7.90
C ILE A 121 -19.78 -22.50 6.70
N LYS A 122 -19.99 -21.20 6.86
CA LYS A 122 -20.54 -20.34 5.80
C LYS A 122 -19.45 -19.80 4.86
N PRO A 123 -19.68 -19.82 3.53
CA PRO A 123 -18.78 -19.19 2.56
C PRO A 123 -18.59 -17.68 2.84
N LEU A 124 -17.43 -17.13 2.47
CA LEU A 124 -17.06 -15.72 2.66
C LEU A 124 -18.09 -14.71 2.14
N THR A 125 -18.76 -15.04 1.02
CA THR A 125 -19.83 -14.22 0.45
C THR A 125 -21.04 -14.12 1.38
N TYR A 126 -21.45 -15.21 2.03
CA TYR A 126 -22.55 -15.20 3.00
C TYR A 126 -22.21 -14.39 4.24
N LYS A 127 -20.93 -14.27 4.61
CA LYS A 127 -20.51 -13.49 5.79
C LYS A 127 -20.70 -11.99 5.64
N LEU A 128 -20.60 -11.47 4.42
CA LEU A 128 -20.92 -10.07 4.14
C LEU A 128 -22.43 -9.86 4.08
N CYS A 129 -23.16 -10.82 3.51
CA CYS A 129 -24.63 -10.79 3.44
C CYS A 129 -25.32 -10.95 4.82
N ASP A 130 -24.65 -11.58 5.79
CA ASP A 130 -25.14 -11.75 7.18
C ASP A 130 -24.92 -10.51 8.06
N VAL A 131 -24.22 -9.46 7.57
CA VAL A 131 -24.07 -8.20 8.31
C VAL A 131 -25.37 -7.41 8.23
N ILE A 132 -25.99 -7.16 9.38
CA ILE A 132 -27.29 -6.47 9.46
C ILE A 132 -27.16 -4.98 9.13
N ASP A 133 -25.99 -4.39 9.44
CA ASP A 133 -25.83 -2.93 9.44
C ASP A 133 -25.56 -2.33 8.05
N PHE A 134 -25.24 -3.15 7.03
CA PHE A 134 -25.11 -2.70 5.64
C PHE A 134 -25.37 -3.84 4.64
N ASP A 135 -25.76 -3.48 3.41
CA ASP A 135 -25.97 -4.46 2.33
C ASP A 135 -24.64 -5.01 1.81
N GLY A 136 -24.26 -6.19 2.31
CA GLY A 136 -23.06 -6.90 1.89
C GLY A 136 -23.05 -7.31 0.42
N THR A 137 -24.23 -7.56 -0.18
CA THR A 137 -24.34 -7.90 -1.61
C THR A 137 -23.96 -6.69 -2.46
N SER A 138 -24.52 -5.53 -2.13
CA SER A 138 -24.17 -4.27 -2.78
C SER A 138 -22.69 -3.94 -2.62
N LEU A 139 -22.12 -4.13 -1.43
CA LEU A 139 -20.68 -3.89 -1.22
C LEU A 139 -19.80 -4.81 -2.09
N VAL A 140 -20.16 -6.09 -2.22
CA VAL A 140 -19.43 -7.04 -3.09
C VAL A 140 -19.52 -6.62 -4.56
N GLU A 141 -20.68 -6.17 -5.01
CA GLU A 141 -20.85 -5.67 -6.37
C GLU A 141 -20.02 -4.39 -6.62
N GLN A 142 -20.02 -3.46 -5.67
CA GLN A 142 -19.21 -2.23 -5.73
C GLN A 142 -17.71 -2.54 -5.77
N LEU A 143 -17.26 -3.49 -4.94
CA LEU A 143 -15.88 -3.97 -4.97
C LEU A 143 -15.55 -4.59 -6.33
N ASN A 144 -16.37 -5.51 -6.83
CA ASN A 144 -16.15 -6.14 -8.14
C ASN A 144 -16.09 -5.13 -9.28
N THR A 145 -16.94 -4.10 -9.23
CA THR A 145 -16.93 -3.00 -10.22
C THR A 145 -15.65 -2.17 -10.10
N THR A 146 -15.26 -1.80 -8.88
CA THR A 146 -14.00 -1.10 -8.60
C THR A 146 -12.78 -1.88 -9.09
N MET A 147 -12.80 -3.20 -8.93
CA MET A 147 -11.71 -4.09 -9.34
C MET A 147 -11.48 -4.10 -10.86
N LYS A 148 -12.52 -3.80 -11.66
CA LYS A 148 -12.44 -3.73 -13.13
C LYS A 148 -11.91 -2.38 -13.65
N LEU A 149 -11.92 -1.33 -12.83
CA LEU A 149 -11.47 -0.01 -13.26
C LEU A 149 -9.94 0.01 -13.49
N THR A 150 -9.52 0.67 -14.57
CA THR A 150 -8.10 0.85 -14.93
C THR A 150 -7.70 2.29 -14.66
N HIS A 151 -7.18 2.56 -13.47
CA HIS A 151 -6.68 3.88 -13.08
C HIS A 151 -5.54 3.72 -12.07
N PRO A 152 -4.45 4.52 -12.14
CA PRO A 152 -3.28 4.33 -11.27
C PRO A 152 -3.60 4.29 -9.77
N LEU A 153 -4.43 5.23 -9.29
CA LEU A 153 -4.82 5.26 -7.87
C LEU A 153 -5.77 4.12 -7.48
N ILE A 154 -6.57 3.61 -8.43
CA ILE A 154 -7.40 2.43 -8.19
C ILE A 154 -6.53 1.18 -8.13
N ASN A 155 -5.54 1.05 -9.01
CA ASN A 155 -4.56 -0.03 -8.93
C ASN A 155 -3.83 0.01 -7.59
N ALA A 156 -3.35 1.18 -7.15
CA ALA A 156 -2.73 1.36 -5.83
C ALA A 156 -3.66 0.89 -4.68
N PHE A 157 -4.96 1.18 -4.76
CA PHE A 157 -5.93 0.68 -3.78
C PHE A 157 -6.11 -0.84 -3.82
N LYS A 158 -6.16 -1.47 -5.01
CA LYS A 158 -6.17 -2.94 -5.14
C LYS A 158 -4.95 -3.56 -4.47
N LEU A 159 -3.78 -2.97 -4.68
CA LEU A 159 -2.53 -3.43 -4.07
C LEU A 159 -2.59 -3.29 -2.55
N TYR A 160 -3.13 -2.16 -2.07
CA TYR A 160 -3.29 -1.91 -0.65
C TYR A 160 -4.23 -2.95 0.01
N LEU A 161 -5.34 -3.30 -0.64
CA LEU A 161 -6.24 -4.35 -0.16
C LEU A 161 -5.54 -5.72 -0.04
N LEU A 162 -4.79 -6.12 -1.07
CA LEU A 162 -4.02 -7.36 -1.05
C LEU A 162 -2.93 -7.35 0.03
N ARG A 163 -2.22 -6.22 0.15
CA ARG A 163 -1.20 -5.97 1.17
C ARG A 163 -1.76 -6.16 2.58
N GLU A 164 -2.88 -5.51 2.88
CA GLU A 164 -3.50 -5.56 4.21
C GLU A 164 -3.91 -7.01 4.56
N LEU A 165 -4.47 -7.75 3.60
CA LEU A 165 -4.79 -9.16 3.77
C LEU A 165 -3.54 -10.01 4.10
N LEU A 166 -2.49 -9.89 3.27
CA LEU A 166 -1.26 -10.66 3.46
C LEU A 166 -0.64 -10.39 4.83
N SER A 167 -0.56 -9.11 5.22
CA SER A 167 -0.04 -8.70 6.53
C SER A 167 -0.78 -9.39 7.67
N LYS A 168 -2.12 -9.36 7.66
CA LYS A 168 -2.95 -10.01 8.69
C LYS A 168 -2.75 -11.52 8.73
N LEU A 169 -2.73 -12.16 7.55
CA LEU A 169 -2.50 -13.60 7.44
C LEU A 169 -1.12 -14.03 7.98
N HIS A 170 -0.07 -13.23 7.75
CA HIS A 170 1.27 -13.46 8.30
C HIS A 170 1.29 -13.30 9.82
N VAL A 171 0.67 -12.27 10.38
CA VAL A 171 0.58 -12.07 11.84
C VAL A 171 -0.17 -13.22 12.51
N ILE A 172 -1.27 -13.68 11.91
CA ILE A 172 -2.01 -14.84 12.43
C ILE A 172 -1.12 -16.08 12.37
N ARG A 173 -0.42 -16.31 11.26
CA ARG A 173 0.49 -17.46 11.11
C ARG A 173 1.66 -17.43 12.09
N ALA A 174 2.13 -16.25 12.49
CA ALA A 174 3.19 -16.08 13.48
C ALA A 174 2.71 -16.46 14.89
N SER A 175 1.43 -16.24 15.17
CA SER A 175 0.83 -16.41 16.50
C SER A 175 0.18 -17.78 16.69
N ARG A 176 -0.42 -18.36 15.65
CA ARG A 176 -1.10 -19.67 15.70
C ARG A 176 -1.27 -20.28 14.31
N GLU A 177 -1.69 -21.54 14.31
CA GLU A 177 -2.20 -22.17 13.09
C GLU A 177 -3.46 -21.47 12.55
N TRP A 178 -3.58 -21.47 11.23
CA TRP A 178 -4.74 -20.95 10.51
C TRP A 178 -5.97 -21.82 10.78
N ARG A 179 -7.10 -21.17 11.05
CA ARG A 179 -8.39 -21.82 11.25
C ARG A 179 -9.14 -21.82 9.92
N TYR A 180 -10.39 -22.24 9.95
CA TYR A 180 -11.22 -22.37 8.76
C TYR A 180 -11.27 -21.08 7.92
N ASN A 181 -11.45 -19.91 8.55
CA ASN A 181 -11.59 -18.64 7.82
C ASN A 181 -10.32 -18.29 7.03
N GLU A 182 -9.15 -18.35 7.66
CA GLU A 182 -7.89 -18.03 7.01
C GLU A 182 -7.58 -19.04 5.90
N ASN A 183 -7.87 -20.33 6.12
CA ASN A 183 -7.70 -21.36 5.10
C ASN A 183 -8.63 -21.14 3.90
N GLN A 184 -9.91 -20.81 4.12
CA GLN A 184 -10.86 -20.49 3.04
C GLN A 184 -10.43 -19.25 2.25
N ILE A 185 -10.02 -18.18 2.93
CA ILE A 185 -9.51 -16.97 2.28
C ILE A 185 -8.28 -17.31 1.44
N SER A 186 -7.34 -18.08 2.00
CA SER A 186 -6.15 -18.52 1.27
C SER A 186 -6.49 -19.30 0.01
N VAL A 187 -7.37 -20.30 0.11
CA VAL A 187 -7.81 -21.12 -1.04
C VAL A 187 -8.47 -20.25 -2.11
N TYR A 188 -9.36 -19.34 -1.71
CA TYR A 188 -10.00 -18.41 -2.64
C TYR A 188 -8.98 -17.55 -3.38
N PHE A 189 -8.03 -16.94 -2.66
CA PHE A 189 -7.02 -16.07 -3.25
C PHE A 189 -6.02 -16.84 -4.11
N ILE A 190 -5.62 -18.06 -3.71
CA ILE A 190 -4.81 -18.95 -4.55
C ILE A 190 -5.52 -19.22 -5.88
N LYS A 191 -6.82 -19.55 -5.84
CA LYS A 191 -7.62 -19.75 -7.07
C LYS A 191 -7.66 -18.47 -7.92
N LYS A 192 -7.82 -17.30 -7.31
CA LYS A 192 -7.84 -16.02 -8.03
C LYS A 192 -6.48 -15.66 -8.62
N ILE A 193 -5.38 -15.84 -7.89
CA ILE A 193 -4.01 -15.60 -8.35
C ILE A 193 -3.69 -16.49 -9.56
N ASN A 194 -4.11 -17.77 -9.54
CA ASN A 194 -3.93 -18.67 -10.68
C ASN A 194 -4.64 -18.20 -11.95
N LEU A 195 -5.74 -17.46 -11.82
CA LEU A 195 -6.50 -16.89 -12.94
C LEU A 195 -5.94 -15.55 -13.43
N LEU A 196 -4.96 -14.95 -12.75
CA LEU A 196 -4.33 -13.72 -13.20
C LEU A 196 -3.38 -14.02 -14.37
N THR A 197 -3.74 -13.56 -15.56
CA THR A 197 -2.90 -13.61 -16.77
C THR A 197 -2.17 -12.30 -17.06
N THR A 198 -2.51 -11.23 -16.33
CA THR A 198 -1.98 -9.88 -16.53
C THR A 198 -0.66 -9.64 -15.81
N ILE A 199 -0.12 -10.63 -15.10
CA ILE A 199 1.12 -10.51 -14.33
C ILE A 199 2.13 -11.58 -14.78
N PRO A 200 3.45 -11.32 -14.69
CA PRO A 200 4.49 -12.28 -15.04
C PRO A 200 4.38 -13.62 -14.28
N GLU A 201 4.73 -14.73 -14.94
CA GLU A 201 4.57 -16.08 -14.37
C GLU A 201 5.43 -16.32 -13.13
N ASN A 202 6.68 -15.85 -13.15
CA ASN A 202 7.60 -15.89 -12.01
C ASN A 202 7.02 -15.18 -10.79
N PHE A 203 6.29 -14.07 -10.99
CA PHE A 203 5.63 -13.35 -9.92
C PHE A 203 4.41 -14.09 -9.39
N ARG A 204 3.55 -14.59 -10.28
CA ARG A 204 2.41 -15.43 -9.88
C ARG A 204 2.90 -16.60 -9.02
N ALA A 205 3.99 -17.25 -9.40
CA ALA A 205 4.63 -18.30 -8.61
C ALA A 205 5.11 -17.80 -7.24
N ASN A 206 5.72 -16.62 -7.14
CA ASN A 206 6.14 -16.04 -5.86
C ASN A 206 4.95 -15.68 -4.95
N LEU A 207 3.87 -15.09 -5.48
CA LEU A 207 2.65 -14.84 -4.71
C LEU A 207 2.06 -16.12 -4.13
N LEU A 208 2.00 -17.20 -4.94
CA LEU A 208 1.55 -18.51 -4.48
C LEU A 208 2.44 -19.07 -3.38
N LYS A 209 3.77 -18.91 -3.50
CA LYS A 209 4.72 -19.32 -2.45
C LYS A 209 4.53 -18.53 -1.15
N ILE A 210 4.23 -17.24 -1.23
CA ILE A 210 3.93 -16.40 -0.05
C ILE A 210 2.62 -16.87 0.61
N MET A 211 1.56 -17.03 -0.18
CA MET A 211 0.26 -17.51 0.29
C MET A 211 0.35 -18.88 0.97
N THR A 212 1.13 -19.80 0.39
CA THR A 212 1.35 -21.17 0.92
C THR A 212 2.44 -21.26 2.00
N ASN A 213 3.07 -20.14 2.37
CA ASN A 213 4.16 -20.10 3.36
C ASN A 213 5.41 -20.90 2.97
N THR A 214 5.65 -21.10 1.67
CA THR A 214 6.80 -21.85 1.15
C THR A 214 7.90 -20.96 0.60
N GLN A 215 7.67 -19.64 0.52
CA GLN A 215 8.70 -18.69 0.11
C GLN A 215 9.78 -18.58 1.22
N SER A 216 11.03 -18.89 0.88
CA SER A 216 12.14 -19.05 1.84
C SER A 216 12.45 -17.80 2.69
N LEU A 217 12.38 -16.61 2.11
CA LEU A 217 12.66 -15.32 2.74
C LEU A 217 11.51 -14.85 3.66
N LEU A 218 10.27 -15.16 3.30
CA LEU A 218 9.03 -14.65 3.91
C LEU A 218 8.29 -15.72 4.71
N ARG A 219 8.85 -16.93 4.81
CA ARG A 219 8.27 -18.01 5.61
C ARG A 219 8.14 -17.57 7.06
N VAL A 220 6.93 -17.71 7.59
CA VAL A 220 6.60 -17.41 8.98
C VAL A 220 6.23 -18.70 9.70
N ASN A 221 6.77 -18.90 10.90
CA ASN A 221 6.48 -20.03 11.77
C ASN A 221 6.00 -19.55 13.15
N ASN A 222 5.38 -20.46 13.90
CA ASN A 222 5.06 -20.24 15.30
C ASN A 222 6.39 -20.11 16.07
N GLY A 223 6.64 -18.96 16.67
CA GLY A 223 7.90 -18.66 17.38
C GLY A 223 8.80 -17.61 16.72
N ILE A 224 8.38 -17.03 15.58
CA ILE A 224 9.05 -15.86 15.01
C ILE A 224 9.04 -14.68 15.99
N THR A 225 10.14 -13.92 16.05
CA THR A 225 10.20 -12.71 16.88
C THR A 225 9.43 -11.55 16.24
N ASN A 226 8.97 -10.59 17.05
CA ASN A 226 8.27 -9.40 16.54
C ASN A 226 9.12 -8.58 15.55
N SER A 227 10.43 -8.47 15.78
CA SER A 227 11.36 -7.77 14.88
C SER A 227 11.50 -8.48 13.54
N GLU A 228 11.65 -9.81 13.55
CA GLU A 228 11.73 -10.61 12.33
C GLU A 228 10.40 -10.60 11.54
N LEU A 229 9.27 -10.68 12.24
CA LEU A 229 7.95 -10.56 11.64
C LEU A 229 7.76 -9.19 10.98
N LEU A 230 8.19 -8.10 11.64
CA LEU A 230 8.15 -6.76 11.09
C LEU A 230 9.03 -6.65 9.83
N MET A 231 10.26 -7.16 9.87
CA MET A 231 11.16 -7.15 8.71
C MET A 231 10.57 -7.93 7.54
N LYS A 232 10.09 -9.15 7.77
CA LYS A 232 9.45 -9.97 6.72
C LYS A 232 8.19 -9.30 6.17
N SER A 233 7.41 -8.65 7.02
CA SER A 233 6.28 -7.84 6.58
C SER A 233 6.75 -6.74 5.63
N VAL A 234 7.73 -5.91 6.01
CA VAL A 234 8.28 -4.84 5.16
C VAL A 234 8.81 -5.39 3.84
N ILE A 235 9.56 -6.50 3.85
CA ILE A 235 10.08 -7.14 2.63
C ILE A 235 8.94 -7.59 1.71
N ALA A 236 7.93 -8.28 2.25
CA ALA A 236 6.76 -8.71 1.49
C ALA A 236 6.02 -7.54 0.84
N HIS A 237 5.95 -6.41 1.55
CA HIS A 237 5.34 -5.17 1.05
C HIS A 237 6.13 -4.57 -0.11
N VAL A 238 7.45 -4.47 0.03
CA VAL A 238 8.34 -3.94 -1.00
C VAL A 238 8.26 -4.82 -2.26
N ILE A 239 8.35 -6.14 -2.10
CA ILE A 239 8.20 -7.10 -3.19
C ILE A 239 6.84 -6.94 -3.86
N GLY A 240 5.75 -6.95 -3.09
CA GLY A 240 4.39 -6.81 -3.63
C GLY A 240 4.17 -5.49 -4.39
N LEU A 241 4.61 -4.36 -3.82
CA LEU A 241 4.48 -3.05 -4.45
C LEU A 241 5.24 -3.00 -5.77
N HIS A 242 6.54 -3.31 -5.74
CA HIS A 242 7.41 -3.08 -6.89
C HIS A 242 7.14 -4.02 -8.05
N ILE A 243 6.56 -5.21 -7.80
CA ILE A 243 6.17 -6.12 -8.87
C ILE A 243 4.85 -5.70 -9.54
N LEU A 244 4.00 -4.97 -8.83
CA LEU A 244 2.72 -4.52 -9.37
C LEU A 244 2.81 -3.15 -10.07
N LEU A 245 3.98 -2.51 -10.00
CA LEU A 245 4.35 -1.36 -10.82
C LEU A 245 4.92 -1.83 -12.17
N ASP A 246 4.80 -0.99 -13.20
CA ASP A 246 5.50 -1.20 -14.46
C ASP A 246 7.01 -1.33 -14.21
N SER A 247 7.68 -2.19 -14.98
CA SER A 247 9.12 -2.46 -14.83
C SER A 247 9.97 -1.19 -14.88
N ASN A 248 9.55 -0.19 -15.66
CA ASN A 248 10.27 1.08 -15.82
C ASN A 248 9.98 2.10 -14.72
N THR A 249 9.11 1.80 -13.74
CA THR A 249 8.69 2.77 -12.72
C THR A 249 9.80 3.07 -11.71
N THR A 250 10.53 2.03 -11.30
CA THR A 250 11.61 2.16 -10.31
C THR A 250 12.71 1.14 -10.61
N PRO A 251 13.97 1.39 -10.20
CA PRO A 251 15.04 0.40 -10.34
C PRO A 251 14.68 -0.94 -9.69
N LEU A 252 13.99 -0.93 -8.55
CA LEU A 252 13.57 -2.16 -7.88
C LEU A 252 12.46 -2.89 -8.64
N SER A 253 11.53 -2.17 -9.28
CA SER A 253 10.55 -2.77 -10.21
C SER A 253 11.26 -3.43 -11.38
N MET A 254 12.23 -2.74 -12.00
CA MET A 254 13.05 -3.29 -13.07
C MET A 254 13.78 -4.57 -12.63
N TYR A 255 14.41 -4.56 -11.46
CA TYR A 255 15.08 -5.74 -10.89
C TYR A 255 14.13 -6.92 -10.66
N MET A 256 12.89 -6.63 -10.26
CA MET A 256 11.90 -7.68 -9.98
C MET A 256 11.31 -8.30 -11.25
N HIS A 257 11.19 -7.53 -12.33
CA HIS A 257 10.62 -7.99 -13.60
C HIS A 257 11.69 -8.56 -14.54
N ASN A 258 12.84 -7.91 -14.63
CA ASN A 258 13.90 -8.17 -15.63
C ASN A 258 15.28 -8.26 -14.96
N ILE A 259 15.45 -9.20 -14.02
CA ILE A 259 16.71 -9.33 -13.28
C ILE A 259 17.92 -9.67 -14.17
N GLU A 260 17.68 -10.28 -15.34
CA GLU A 260 18.72 -10.59 -16.32
C GLU A 260 19.27 -9.31 -16.96
N ASP A 261 18.40 -8.35 -17.29
CA ASP A 261 18.79 -7.02 -17.80
C ASP A 261 19.52 -6.20 -16.72
N ALA A 262 19.28 -6.52 -15.45
CA ALA A 262 19.87 -5.83 -14.31
C ALA A 262 21.31 -6.26 -13.99
N GLN A 263 21.84 -7.30 -14.63
CA GLN A 263 23.21 -7.79 -14.39
C GLN A 263 24.29 -6.72 -14.62
N ASN A 264 23.98 -5.71 -15.44
CA ASN A 264 24.87 -4.59 -15.76
C ASN A 264 24.51 -3.29 -15.02
N THR A 265 23.59 -3.34 -14.07
CA THR A 265 23.16 -2.16 -13.30
C THR A 265 23.65 -2.23 -11.86
N PHE A 266 24.24 -1.15 -11.37
CA PHE A 266 24.71 -1.05 -10.00
C PHE A 266 23.53 -0.80 -9.05
N VAL A 267 23.39 -1.64 -8.02
CA VAL A 267 22.54 -1.31 -6.88
C VAL A 267 23.28 -0.30 -6.02
N LEU A 268 23.11 0.98 -6.33
CA LEU A 268 23.74 2.08 -5.60
C LEU A 268 23.01 2.28 -4.27
N THR A 269 23.42 1.54 -3.24
CA THR A 269 22.81 1.63 -1.90
C THR A 269 23.52 2.61 -0.99
N CYS A 270 24.74 3.03 -1.34
CA CYS A 270 25.50 4.00 -0.59
C CYS A 270 26.48 4.81 -1.47
N GLN A 271 27.06 5.87 -0.89
CA GLN A 271 28.01 6.74 -1.58
C GLN A 271 29.28 5.99 -2.06
N SER A 272 29.68 4.92 -1.37
CA SER A 272 30.79 4.05 -1.80
C SER A 272 30.46 3.22 -3.05
N ASP A 273 29.19 2.89 -3.27
CA ASP A 273 28.73 2.20 -4.48
C ASP A 273 28.76 3.17 -5.68
N ILE A 274 28.42 4.44 -5.45
CA ILE A 274 28.50 5.51 -6.46
C ILE A 274 29.94 5.72 -6.88
N GLU A 275 30.87 5.84 -5.91
CA GLU A 275 32.30 5.92 -6.21
C GLU A 275 32.76 4.73 -7.06
N SER A 276 32.44 3.49 -6.65
CA SER A 276 32.87 2.30 -7.38
C SER A 276 32.27 2.22 -8.78
N SER A 277 31.03 2.65 -8.97
CA SER A 277 30.37 2.72 -10.28
C SER A 277 31.04 3.75 -11.20
N VAL A 278 31.33 4.95 -10.70
CA VAL A 278 32.06 5.99 -11.44
C VAL A 278 33.46 5.52 -11.81
N PHE A 279 34.17 4.91 -10.86
CA PHE A 279 35.51 4.36 -11.10
C PHE A 279 35.51 3.27 -12.17
N ASN A 280 34.51 2.38 -12.16
CA ASN A 280 34.37 1.32 -13.18
C ASN A 280 34.00 1.88 -14.56
N ALA A 281 33.15 2.90 -14.62
CA ALA A 281 32.77 3.55 -15.88
C ALA A 281 33.96 4.25 -16.54
N ILE A 282 34.80 4.94 -15.74
CA ILE A 282 36.02 5.59 -16.25
C ILE A 282 37.06 4.55 -16.66
N ALA A 283 37.27 3.49 -15.86
CA ALA A 283 38.18 2.38 -16.20
C ALA A 283 37.81 1.69 -17.51
N ALA A 284 36.52 1.45 -17.75
CA ALA A 284 36.05 0.82 -18.98
C ALA A 284 36.17 1.71 -20.22
N ARG A 285 36.16 3.04 -20.06
CA ARG A 285 36.22 4.00 -21.16
C ARG A 285 37.65 4.38 -21.53
N ASP A 286 38.49 4.58 -20.52
CA ASP A 286 39.76 5.28 -20.67
C ASP A 286 40.98 4.36 -20.42
N ASN A 287 40.80 3.03 -20.40
CA ASN A 287 41.87 2.04 -20.15
C ASN A 287 42.71 2.35 -18.90
N VAL A 288 42.08 2.91 -17.87
CA VAL A 288 42.77 3.32 -16.64
C VAL A 288 42.74 2.22 -15.58
N SER A 289 43.85 2.08 -14.85
CA SER A 289 44.00 1.10 -13.76
C SER A 289 43.57 1.70 -12.42
N ARG A 290 42.82 0.93 -11.64
CA ARG A 290 42.33 1.33 -10.31
C ARG A 290 43.31 0.91 -9.22
N TYR A 291 43.67 1.86 -8.35
CA TYR A 291 44.50 1.63 -7.17
C TYR A 291 43.78 2.04 -5.90
N SER A 292 44.05 1.32 -4.81
CA SER A 292 43.59 1.66 -3.47
C SER A 292 44.76 1.67 -2.52
N CYS A 293 44.95 2.77 -1.79
CA CYS A 293 45.98 2.89 -0.77
C CYS A 293 45.46 2.31 0.57
N LYS A 294 46.38 1.88 1.43
CA LYS A 294 46.08 1.40 2.79
C LYS A 294 45.39 2.46 3.66
N CYS A 295 45.55 3.75 3.35
CA CYS A 295 44.87 4.85 4.04
C CYS A 295 43.43 5.11 3.55
N GLY A 296 42.91 4.29 2.62
CA GLY A 296 41.53 4.37 2.14
C GLY A 296 41.31 5.25 0.90
N TYR A 297 42.32 5.99 0.46
CA TYR A 297 42.25 6.75 -0.79
C TYR A 297 42.29 5.82 -2.02
N LYS A 298 41.44 6.11 -3.00
CA LYS A 298 41.33 5.40 -4.28
C LYS A 298 41.76 6.33 -5.42
N TYR A 299 42.52 5.81 -6.37
CA TYR A 299 43.06 6.57 -7.50
C TYR A 299 42.81 5.80 -8.82
N LEU A 300 42.68 6.54 -9.91
CA LEU A 300 42.76 6.02 -11.28
C LEU A 300 44.03 6.56 -11.91
N ILE A 301 44.79 5.66 -12.54
CA ILE A 301 45.99 6.02 -13.30
C ILE A 301 45.74 5.57 -14.73
N GLY A 302 45.79 6.52 -15.66
CA GLY A 302 45.77 6.26 -17.10
C GLY A 302 47.16 6.29 -17.70
N GLU A 303 47.28 5.74 -18.92
CA GLU A 303 48.53 5.66 -19.70
C GLU A 303 49.66 4.89 -18.98
N CYS A 304 49.42 3.61 -18.68
CA CYS A 304 50.51 2.66 -18.39
C CYS A 304 51.08 2.10 -19.69
#